data_AF-A0A4S8P302-F1
#
_entry.id   AF-A0A4S8P302-F1
#
_cell.length_a   1.000
_cell.length_b   1.000
_cell.length_c   1.000
_cell.angle_alpha   90.00
_cell.angle_beta   90.00
_cell.angle_gamma   90.00
#
_symmetry.space_group_name_H-M   'P 1'
#
loop_
_entity.id
_entity.type
_entity.pdbx_description
1 polymer ?
#
loop_
_entity_poly.entity_id
_entity_poly.type
_entity_poly.pdbx_seq_one_letter_code
_entity_poly.pdbx_strand_id
1 'polypeptide(L)'
;MSGEDFLQMNRALNNLFMGFAMAIVAVGLHRIGKLPLATVSVGMLFACVDVWNMISGRIGWFENVQFVLVAATQLSLMALLLSGTYRSAILVGFFAGWVVIFKHIGAWEIVQLGLLFLLFSSRRKQLIVTGAVIALMVVLYGLLQLYRGGEDYINQQLHHTMRAVGKKKSPSVNFDLKQAINIFLDAYGVFWPSILATLLGLAVAGFTYLRAGFIVYWCKAQQVFLSSRRDVGLLVLNTWLLGAFISLLAIKLRNPHYYFLIFIPATFTVGVFLMNLYRVRKWRYVAAGLLTLFLVGNATSFAMRVQWDDSVLTNFYRTYHDTLKGRIILTEEPLACLAGEIDGFRDIRLAHNRELKLLNQDDIGAVVLLSSRSYKPPVSEAWSDKLATRYKQIYKDSDWKWNIEIWLPATRVAR
;
A
#
# COMPACT_ATOMS: atom_id res chain seq x y z
N MET A 1 -5.27 13.03 -28.22
CA MET A 1 -5.68 12.81 -26.83
C MET A 1 -5.03 13.90 -26.01
N SER A 2 -5.81 14.67 -25.23
CA SER A 2 -5.23 15.60 -24.26
C SER A 2 -4.57 14.81 -23.12
N GLY A 3 -3.65 15.42 -22.37
CA GLY A 3 -3.07 14.80 -21.18
C GLY A 3 -4.11 14.59 -20.08
N GLU A 4 -5.14 15.44 -19.98
CA GLU A 4 -6.33 15.18 -19.14
C GLU A 4 -7.06 13.88 -19.53
N ASP A 5 -7.29 13.63 -20.83
CA ASP A 5 -7.91 12.38 -21.30
C ASP A 5 -7.05 11.16 -20.94
N PHE A 6 -5.73 11.27 -21.11
CA PHE A 6 -4.77 10.21 -20.75
C PHE A 6 -4.77 9.93 -19.24
N LEU A 7 -4.84 10.98 -18.41
CA LEU A 7 -4.91 10.88 -16.96
C LEU A 7 -6.23 10.27 -16.48
N GLN A 8 -7.35 10.68 -17.06
CA GLN A 8 -8.66 10.11 -16.74
C GLN A 8 -8.75 8.64 -17.16
N MET A 9 -8.27 8.29 -18.36
CA MET A 9 -8.20 6.91 -18.83
C MET A 9 -7.31 6.04 -17.93
N ASN A 10 -6.13 6.52 -17.54
CA ASN A 10 -5.24 5.80 -16.63
C ASN A 10 -5.84 5.62 -15.23
N ARG A 11 -6.54 6.64 -14.70
CA ARG A 11 -7.27 6.53 -13.42
C ARG A 11 -8.40 5.51 -13.51
N ALA A 12 -9.11 5.45 -14.64
CA ALA A 12 -10.17 4.47 -14.87
C ALA A 12 -9.60 3.03 -14.94
N LEU A 13 -8.52 2.82 -15.70
CA LEU A 13 -7.83 1.53 -15.81
C LEU A 13 -7.30 1.04 -14.45
N ASN A 14 -6.75 1.94 -13.65
CA ASN A 14 -6.27 1.66 -12.29
C ASN A 14 -7.36 1.16 -11.34
N ASN A 15 -8.47 1.86 -11.29
CA ASN A 15 -9.62 1.46 -10.48
C ASN A 15 -10.18 0.12 -10.97
N LEU A 16 -10.14 -0.12 -12.28
CA LEU A 16 -10.55 -1.39 -12.88
C LEU A 16 -9.63 -2.55 -12.46
N PHE A 17 -8.30 -2.38 -12.42
CA PHE A 17 -7.39 -3.42 -11.95
C PHE A 17 -7.61 -3.80 -10.48
N MET A 18 -7.80 -2.81 -9.61
CA MET A 18 -8.11 -3.07 -8.20
C MET A 18 -9.46 -3.78 -8.05
N GLY A 19 -10.51 -3.29 -8.72
CA GLY A 19 -11.83 -3.93 -8.70
C GLY A 19 -11.78 -5.37 -9.25
N PHE A 20 -11.02 -5.58 -10.31
CA PHE A 20 -10.81 -6.90 -10.91
C PHE A 20 -10.04 -7.85 -9.97
N ALA A 21 -8.98 -7.38 -9.32
CA ALA A 21 -8.25 -8.17 -8.31
C ALA A 21 -9.17 -8.61 -7.16
N MET A 22 -10.00 -7.70 -6.64
CA MET A 22 -10.95 -8.01 -5.59
C MET A 22 -12.04 -8.97 -6.06
N ALA A 23 -12.52 -8.83 -7.29
CA ALA A 23 -13.44 -9.77 -7.91
C ALA A 23 -12.82 -11.17 -8.07
N ILE A 24 -11.54 -11.27 -8.46
CA ILE A 24 -10.81 -12.54 -8.54
C ILE A 24 -10.76 -13.21 -7.18
N VAL A 25 -10.33 -12.48 -6.12
CA VAL A 25 -10.28 -13.02 -4.75
C VAL A 25 -11.67 -13.47 -4.30
N ALA A 26 -12.70 -12.66 -4.56
CA ALA A 26 -14.08 -12.98 -4.23
C ALA A 26 -14.55 -14.27 -4.93
N VAL A 27 -14.36 -14.36 -6.25
CA VAL A 27 -14.71 -15.56 -7.03
C VAL A 27 -13.96 -16.78 -6.50
N GLY A 28 -12.69 -16.64 -6.14
CA GLY A 28 -11.90 -17.69 -5.50
C GLY A 28 -12.49 -18.18 -4.18
N LEU A 29 -12.74 -17.25 -3.27
CA LEU A 29 -13.33 -17.54 -1.97
C LEU A 29 -14.69 -18.23 -2.11
N HIS A 30 -15.49 -17.84 -3.11
CA HIS A 30 -16.78 -18.48 -3.39
C HIS A 30 -16.63 -19.86 -4.04
N ARG A 31 -15.85 -19.98 -5.12
CA ARG A 31 -15.77 -21.20 -5.95
C ARG A 31 -14.85 -22.27 -5.35
N ILE A 32 -13.66 -21.86 -4.90
CA ILE A 32 -12.63 -22.72 -4.29
C ILE A 32 -12.90 -22.84 -2.80
N GLY A 33 -12.99 -21.71 -2.10
CA GLY A 33 -13.21 -21.65 -0.65
C GLY A 33 -14.63 -22.02 -0.20
N LYS A 34 -15.59 -22.16 -1.13
CA LYS A 34 -17.00 -22.49 -0.83
C LYS A 34 -17.67 -21.54 0.16
N LEU A 35 -17.21 -20.29 0.22
CA LEU A 35 -17.91 -19.25 0.98
C LEU A 35 -19.21 -18.86 0.25
N PRO A 36 -20.31 -18.60 0.99
CA PRO A 36 -21.56 -18.17 0.39
C PRO A 36 -21.38 -16.87 -0.41
N LEU A 37 -22.02 -16.76 -1.58
CA LEU A 37 -21.88 -15.58 -2.46
C LEU A 37 -22.16 -14.28 -1.69
N ALA A 38 -23.28 -14.21 -0.96
CA ALA A 38 -23.61 -13.05 -0.16
C ALA A 38 -22.53 -12.66 0.88
N THR A 39 -21.83 -13.63 1.48
CA THR A 39 -20.73 -13.36 2.41
C THR A 39 -19.56 -12.70 1.71
N VAL A 40 -19.20 -13.22 0.54
CA VAL A 40 -18.08 -12.71 -0.25
C VAL A 40 -18.42 -11.36 -0.87
N SER A 41 -19.66 -11.18 -1.36
CA SER A 41 -20.14 -9.90 -1.91
C SER A 41 -20.10 -8.78 -0.87
N VAL A 42 -20.47 -9.07 0.39
CA VAL A 42 -20.35 -8.08 1.49
C VAL A 42 -18.89 -7.78 1.81
N GLY A 43 -18.01 -8.79 1.83
CA GLY A 43 -16.56 -8.58 1.96
C GLY A 43 -16.00 -7.67 0.87
N MET A 44 -16.37 -7.94 -0.38
CA MET A 44 -15.96 -7.12 -1.53
C MET A 44 -16.51 -5.70 -1.43
N LEU A 45 -17.79 -5.54 -1.06
CA LEU A 45 -18.41 -4.23 -0.86
C LEU A 45 -17.62 -3.42 0.17
N PHE A 46 -17.26 -4.02 1.31
CA PHE A 46 -16.49 -3.37 2.37
C PHE A 46 -15.14 -2.86 1.88
N ALA A 47 -14.42 -3.66 1.11
CA ALA A 47 -13.14 -3.24 0.53
C ALA A 47 -13.30 -2.12 -0.50
N CYS A 48 -14.37 -2.15 -1.30
CA CYS A 48 -14.62 -1.17 -2.36
C CYS A 48 -15.14 0.18 -1.86
N VAL A 49 -15.96 0.21 -0.79
CA VAL A 49 -16.53 1.45 -0.22
C VAL A 49 -15.61 2.12 0.80
N ASP A 50 -14.53 1.45 1.18
CA ASP A 50 -13.53 1.99 2.08
C ASP A 50 -12.84 3.21 1.45
N VAL A 51 -12.96 4.36 2.11
CA VAL A 51 -12.52 5.65 1.56
C VAL A 51 -11.00 5.67 1.35
N TRP A 52 -10.22 5.01 2.21
CA TRP A 52 -8.77 4.91 2.02
C TRP A 52 -8.44 4.14 0.75
N ASN A 53 -9.09 3.01 0.52
CA ASN A 53 -8.89 2.18 -0.67
C ASN A 53 -9.32 2.93 -1.94
N MET A 54 -10.45 3.63 -1.91
CA MET A 54 -10.92 4.45 -3.03
C MET A 54 -9.92 5.55 -3.41
N ILE A 55 -9.31 6.20 -2.41
CA ILE A 55 -8.35 7.28 -2.66
C ILE A 55 -6.98 6.73 -3.07
N SER A 56 -6.50 5.67 -2.42
CA SER A 56 -5.23 5.03 -2.76
C SER A 56 -5.25 4.45 -4.17
N GLY A 57 -6.38 3.85 -4.59
CA GLY A 57 -6.58 3.33 -5.94
C GLY A 57 -6.49 4.39 -7.04
N ARG A 58 -6.79 5.66 -6.73
CA ARG A 58 -6.63 6.79 -7.65
C ARG A 58 -5.18 7.24 -7.84
N ILE A 59 -4.29 6.92 -6.90
CA ILE A 59 -2.92 7.47 -6.83
C ILE A 59 -1.85 6.40 -7.11
N GLY A 60 -2.07 5.14 -6.71
CA GLY A 60 -1.09 4.04 -6.86
C GLY A 60 -1.22 3.26 -8.17
N TRP A 61 -0.68 3.78 -9.28
CA TRP A 61 -0.78 3.12 -10.60
C TRP A 61 -0.13 1.73 -10.63
N PHE A 62 1.08 1.60 -10.07
CA PHE A 62 1.81 0.34 -10.08
C PHE A 62 1.24 -0.67 -9.07
N GLU A 63 0.81 -0.18 -7.91
CA GLU A 63 0.26 -1.01 -6.83
C GLU A 63 -1.00 -1.75 -7.27
N ASN A 64 -1.87 -1.11 -8.05
CA ASN A 64 -3.11 -1.72 -8.54
C ASN A 64 -2.84 -2.90 -9.49
N VAL A 65 -1.81 -2.82 -10.33
CA VAL A 65 -1.38 -3.94 -11.20
C VAL A 65 -0.80 -5.07 -10.35
N GLN A 66 0.00 -4.73 -9.33
CA GLN A 66 0.53 -5.70 -8.37
C GLN A 66 -0.60 -6.47 -7.66
N PHE A 67 -1.74 -5.82 -7.35
CA PHE A 67 -2.87 -6.49 -6.71
C PHE A 67 -3.49 -7.61 -7.51
N VAL A 68 -3.46 -7.54 -8.85
CA VAL A 68 -3.95 -8.65 -9.69
C VAL A 68 -3.06 -9.88 -9.50
N LEU A 69 -1.74 -9.68 -9.42
CA LEU A 69 -0.79 -10.74 -9.11
C LEU A 69 -0.98 -11.28 -7.69
N VAL A 70 -1.21 -10.40 -6.71
CA VAL A 70 -1.56 -10.80 -5.34
C VAL A 70 -2.81 -11.68 -5.34
N ALA A 71 -3.88 -11.26 -6.02
CA ALA A 71 -5.12 -12.04 -6.13
C ALA A 71 -4.86 -13.43 -6.73
N ALA A 72 -4.06 -13.51 -7.80
CA ALA A 72 -3.66 -14.78 -8.41
C ALA A 72 -2.83 -15.67 -7.45
N THR A 73 -1.93 -15.07 -6.67
CA THR A 73 -1.18 -15.75 -5.59
C THR A 73 -2.14 -16.34 -4.57
N GLN A 74 -3.12 -15.56 -4.08
CA GLN A 74 -4.07 -16.02 -3.07
C GLN A 74 -4.94 -17.19 -3.58
N LEU A 75 -5.40 -17.14 -4.84
CA LEU A 75 -6.12 -18.26 -5.46
C LEU A 75 -5.26 -19.52 -5.55
N SER A 76 -4.02 -19.36 -6.02
CA SER A 76 -3.08 -20.46 -6.17
C SER A 76 -2.72 -21.05 -4.80
N LEU A 77 -2.68 -20.22 -3.75
CA LEU A 77 -2.38 -20.63 -2.39
C LEU A 77 -3.53 -21.47 -1.79
N MET A 78 -4.78 -21.09 -2.04
CA MET A 78 -5.94 -21.94 -1.70
C MET A 78 -5.85 -23.29 -2.42
N ALA A 79 -5.54 -23.28 -3.72
CA ALA A 79 -5.39 -24.51 -4.50
C ALA A 79 -4.23 -25.38 -3.98
N LEU A 80 -3.12 -24.78 -3.56
CA LEU A 80 -1.98 -25.46 -2.96
C LEU A 80 -2.34 -26.14 -1.65
N LEU A 81 -2.99 -25.43 -0.72
CA LEU A 81 -3.33 -25.99 0.57
C LEU A 81 -4.31 -27.17 0.44
N LEU A 82 -5.30 -27.04 -0.46
CA LEU A 82 -6.29 -28.08 -0.72
C LEU A 82 -5.72 -29.29 -1.47
N SER A 83 -5.00 -29.07 -2.58
CA SER A 83 -4.52 -30.17 -3.44
C SER A 83 -3.19 -30.78 -2.98
N GLY A 84 -2.29 -29.97 -2.41
CA GLY A 84 -0.95 -30.40 -2.02
C GLY A 84 -0.02 -30.74 -3.17
N THR A 85 -0.35 -30.35 -4.40
CA THR A 85 0.43 -30.74 -5.58
C THR A 85 1.64 -29.83 -5.80
N TYR A 86 2.75 -30.37 -6.30
CA TYR A 86 3.90 -29.56 -6.68
C TYR A 86 3.60 -28.57 -7.81
N ARG A 87 2.66 -28.91 -8.71
CA ARG A 87 2.19 -27.98 -9.75
C ARG A 87 1.59 -26.72 -9.15
N SER A 88 0.71 -26.86 -8.15
CA SER A 88 0.16 -25.71 -7.43
C SER A 88 1.23 -24.95 -6.64
N ALA A 89 2.24 -25.64 -6.08
CA ALA A 89 3.34 -25.01 -5.37
C ALA A 89 4.20 -24.12 -6.27
N ILE A 90 4.50 -24.60 -7.48
CA ILE A 90 5.21 -23.84 -8.52
C ILE A 90 4.39 -22.62 -8.94
N LEU A 91 3.08 -22.79 -9.14
CA LEU A 91 2.19 -21.68 -9.52
C LEU A 91 2.14 -20.58 -8.45
N VAL A 92 2.02 -20.95 -7.18
CA VAL A 92 2.12 -20.00 -6.05
C VAL A 92 3.47 -19.30 -6.08
N GLY A 93 4.57 -20.05 -6.24
CA GLY A 93 5.91 -19.48 -6.26
C GLY A 93 6.13 -18.52 -7.42
N PHE A 94 5.52 -18.81 -8.58
CA PHE A 94 5.58 -17.96 -9.76
C PHE A 94 4.86 -16.63 -9.53
N PHE A 95 3.59 -16.65 -9.10
CA PHE A 95 2.85 -15.41 -8.86
C PHE A 95 3.42 -14.62 -7.68
N ALA A 96 3.77 -15.27 -6.57
CA ALA A 96 4.41 -14.60 -5.44
C ALA A 96 5.79 -14.03 -5.82
N GLY A 97 6.57 -14.72 -6.65
CA GLY A 97 7.84 -14.23 -7.17
C GLY A 97 7.65 -12.93 -7.96
N TRP A 98 6.65 -12.88 -8.84
CA TRP A 98 6.26 -11.66 -9.53
C TRP A 98 5.84 -10.55 -8.57
N VAL A 99 5.03 -10.84 -7.53
CA VAL A 99 4.64 -9.85 -6.52
C VAL A 99 5.86 -9.25 -5.81
N VAL A 100 6.84 -10.07 -5.44
CA VAL A 100 8.10 -9.65 -4.79
C VAL A 100 8.95 -8.78 -5.72
N ILE A 101 9.08 -9.19 -6.98
CA ILE A 101 9.86 -8.47 -8.00
C ILE A 101 9.23 -7.11 -8.33
N PHE A 102 7.91 -7.07 -8.46
CA PHE A 102 7.19 -5.89 -8.93
C PHE A 102 7.43 -4.68 -8.02
N LYS A 103 7.46 -4.92 -6.69
CA LYS A 103 7.81 -3.89 -5.71
C LYS A 103 8.35 -4.54 -4.44
N HIS A 104 9.40 -3.98 -3.85
CA HIS A 104 10.05 -4.47 -2.63
C HIS A 104 9.08 -4.71 -1.46
N ILE A 105 7.96 -3.97 -1.40
CA ILE A 105 6.94 -4.20 -0.38
C ILE A 105 6.29 -5.59 -0.51
N GLY A 106 6.23 -6.16 -1.71
CA GLY A 106 5.70 -7.50 -2.00
C GLY A 106 6.41 -8.65 -1.25
N ALA A 107 7.55 -8.39 -0.61
CA ALA A 107 8.19 -9.31 0.33
C ALA A 107 7.27 -9.78 1.48
N TRP A 108 6.16 -9.09 1.75
CA TRP A 108 5.17 -9.56 2.72
C TRP A 108 4.55 -10.92 2.35
N GLU A 109 4.50 -11.29 1.07
CA GLU A 109 4.05 -12.62 0.63
C GLU A 109 4.95 -13.73 1.21
N ILE A 110 6.25 -13.45 1.38
CA ILE A 110 7.19 -14.39 2.01
C ILE A 110 6.81 -14.61 3.48
N VAL A 111 6.37 -13.56 4.18
CA VAL A 111 5.89 -13.67 5.57
C VAL A 111 4.60 -14.48 5.64
N GLN A 112 3.65 -14.26 4.71
CA GLN A 112 2.43 -15.07 4.62
C GLN A 112 2.76 -16.55 4.42
N LEU A 113 3.66 -16.86 3.48
CA LEU A 113 4.13 -18.23 3.24
C LEU A 113 4.84 -18.82 4.46
N GLY A 114 5.63 -18.03 5.18
CA GLY A 114 6.26 -18.40 6.44
C GLY A 114 5.23 -18.79 7.51
N LEU A 115 4.17 -18.00 7.69
CA LEU A 115 3.08 -18.31 8.62
C LEU A 115 2.39 -19.64 8.29
N LEU A 116 2.18 -19.93 7.00
CA LEU A 116 1.59 -21.19 6.55
C LEU A 116 2.57 -22.37 6.64
N PHE A 117 3.85 -22.13 6.42
CA PHE A 117 4.92 -23.12 6.54
C PHE A 117 5.08 -23.60 7.97
N LEU A 118 5.03 -22.67 8.92
CA LEU A 118 5.01 -23.00 10.34
C LEU A 118 3.82 -23.93 10.60
N LEU A 119 2.62 -23.49 10.25
CA LEU A 119 1.36 -24.17 10.55
C LEU A 119 1.27 -25.59 9.98
N PHE A 120 1.59 -25.80 8.69
CA PHE A 120 1.26 -27.05 8.00
C PHE A 120 2.47 -27.95 7.74
N SER A 121 2.76 -28.86 8.68
CA SER A 121 3.85 -29.84 8.54
C SER A 121 3.73 -30.70 7.27
N SER A 122 2.51 -31.17 6.94
CA SER A 122 2.27 -32.00 5.74
C SER A 122 2.45 -31.28 4.40
N ARG A 123 2.60 -29.95 4.39
CA ARG A 123 2.77 -29.12 3.17
C ARG A 123 4.16 -28.49 3.05
N ARG A 124 5.08 -28.78 3.99
CA ARG A 124 6.41 -28.14 4.03
C ARG A 124 7.20 -28.33 2.76
N LYS A 125 7.23 -29.54 2.18
CA LYS A 125 7.98 -29.82 0.93
C LYS A 125 7.49 -28.94 -0.22
N GLN A 126 6.17 -28.80 -0.36
CA GLN A 126 5.57 -27.96 -1.38
C GLN A 126 5.87 -26.47 -1.12
N LEU A 127 5.76 -26.00 0.12
CA LEU A 127 6.08 -24.61 0.47
C LEU A 127 7.57 -24.29 0.31
N ILE A 128 8.47 -25.27 0.51
CA ILE A 128 9.89 -25.14 0.16
C ILE A 128 10.06 -24.97 -1.35
N VAL A 129 9.35 -25.77 -2.17
CA VAL A 129 9.35 -25.60 -3.63
C VAL A 129 8.83 -24.22 -4.02
N THR A 130 7.75 -23.74 -3.40
CA THR A 130 7.26 -22.36 -3.59
C THR A 130 8.34 -21.34 -3.29
N GLY A 131 9.05 -21.45 -2.16
CA GLY A 131 10.17 -20.57 -1.81
C GLY A 131 11.33 -20.64 -2.80
N ALA A 132 11.68 -21.83 -3.29
CA ALA A 132 12.72 -22.02 -4.29
C ALA A 132 12.36 -21.36 -5.62
N VAL A 133 11.10 -21.45 -6.06
CA VAL A 133 10.62 -20.78 -7.28
C VAL A 133 10.66 -19.26 -7.11
N ILE A 134 10.24 -18.72 -5.96
CA ILE A 134 10.34 -17.28 -5.66
C ILE A 134 11.80 -16.82 -5.77
N ALA A 135 12.72 -17.53 -5.11
CA ALA A 135 14.14 -17.23 -5.16
C ALA A 135 14.67 -17.27 -6.60
N LEU A 136 14.32 -18.30 -7.38
CA LEU A 136 14.70 -18.41 -8.78
C LEU A 136 14.20 -17.21 -9.60
N MET A 137 12.95 -16.81 -9.43
CA MET A 137 12.39 -15.65 -10.14
C MET A 137 13.13 -14.36 -9.79
N VAL A 138 13.37 -14.11 -8.50
CA VAL A 138 14.08 -12.91 -8.03
C VAL A 138 15.51 -12.89 -8.60
N VAL A 139 16.20 -14.02 -8.61
CA VAL A 139 17.55 -14.14 -9.18
C VAL A 139 17.55 -13.91 -10.67
N LEU A 140 16.67 -14.57 -11.43
CA LEU A 140 16.59 -14.42 -12.89
C LEU A 140 16.25 -12.98 -13.29
N TYR A 141 15.31 -12.34 -12.58
CA TYR A 141 14.97 -10.95 -12.81
C TYR A 141 16.14 -10.02 -12.45
N GLY A 142 16.82 -10.27 -11.33
CA GLY A 142 18.01 -9.52 -10.94
C GLY A 142 19.12 -9.60 -11.99
N LEU A 143 19.40 -10.81 -12.51
CA LEU A 143 20.38 -11.02 -13.58
C LEU A 143 19.97 -10.34 -14.88
N LEU A 144 18.69 -10.40 -15.26
CA LEU A 144 18.18 -9.72 -16.44
C LEU A 144 18.34 -8.20 -16.31
N GLN A 145 18.03 -7.64 -15.15
CA GLN A 145 18.16 -6.19 -14.92
C GLN A 145 19.62 -5.76 -14.82
N LEU A 146 20.49 -6.59 -14.25
CA LEU A 146 21.94 -6.40 -14.29
C LEU A 146 22.46 -6.37 -15.73
N TYR A 147 22.00 -7.30 -16.57
CA TYR A 147 22.38 -7.36 -17.97
C TYR A 147 21.92 -6.11 -18.76
N ARG A 148 20.74 -5.55 -18.44
CA ARG A 148 20.17 -4.39 -19.15
C ARG A 148 20.59 -3.03 -18.61
N GLY A 149 20.74 -2.91 -17.30
CA GLY A 149 20.93 -1.64 -16.58
C GLY A 149 22.22 -1.55 -15.76
N GLY A 150 23.07 -2.59 -15.77
CA GLY A 150 24.35 -2.58 -15.07
C GLY A 150 24.22 -2.39 -13.56
N GLU A 151 25.23 -1.75 -12.96
CA GLU A 151 25.28 -1.48 -11.51
C GLU A 151 24.21 -0.47 -11.04
N ASP A 152 23.68 0.36 -11.94
CA ASP A 152 22.70 1.40 -11.60
C ASP A 152 21.39 0.82 -11.07
N TYR A 153 20.94 -0.30 -11.65
CA TYR A 153 19.76 -1.00 -11.15
C TYR A 153 19.95 -1.50 -9.71
N ILE A 154 21.11 -2.10 -9.40
CA ILE A 154 21.43 -2.56 -8.03
C ILE A 154 21.46 -1.36 -7.08
N ASN A 155 22.10 -0.27 -7.48
CA ASN A 155 22.21 0.94 -6.66
C ASN A 155 20.82 1.54 -6.37
N GLN A 156 19.91 1.57 -7.34
CA GLN A 156 18.54 2.02 -7.14
C GLN A 156 17.76 1.09 -6.19
N GLN A 157 17.80 -0.23 -6.41
CA GLN A 157 17.12 -1.19 -5.52
C GLN A 157 17.65 -1.13 -4.09
N LEU A 158 18.97 -1.03 -3.92
CA LEU A 158 19.61 -0.88 -2.62
C LEU A 158 19.17 0.44 -1.97
N HIS A 159 19.12 1.55 -2.72
CA HIS A 159 18.65 2.84 -2.23
C HIS A 159 17.20 2.81 -1.75
N HIS A 160 16.28 2.19 -2.51
CA HIS A 160 14.89 2.02 -2.10
C HIS A 160 14.75 1.10 -0.88
N THR A 161 15.52 0.02 -0.83
CA THR A 161 15.54 -0.90 0.32
C THR A 161 16.06 -0.19 1.57
N MET A 162 17.15 0.58 1.46
CA MET A 162 17.72 1.37 2.55
C MET A 162 16.76 2.44 3.06
N ARG A 163 15.95 3.05 2.19
CA ARG A 163 14.84 3.94 2.60
C ARG A 163 13.77 3.19 3.38
N ALA A 164 13.37 2.00 2.90
CA ALA A 164 12.33 1.20 3.54
C ALA A 164 12.72 0.70 4.94
N VAL A 165 13.96 0.22 5.12
CA VAL A 165 14.49 -0.21 6.43
C VAL A 165 14.97 0.95 7.31
N GLY A 166 15.04 2.14 6.73
CA GLY A 166 15.33 3.36 7.44
C GLY A 166 16.79 3.71 7.70
N LYS A 167 17.70 3.06 6.96
CA LYS A 167 19.12 3.41 6.91
C LYS A 167 19.41 4.67 6.09
N LYS A 168 18.46 5.11 5.25
CA LYS A 168 18.54 6.37 4.50
C LYS A 168 17.35 7.27 4.80
N LYS A 169 17.60 8.54 5.15
CA LYS A 169 16.55 9.55 5.33
C LYS A 169 15.83 9.76 3.99
N SER A 170 14.51 9.82 4.00
CA SER A 170 13.70 10.21 2.86
C SER A 170 12.54 11.10 3.35
N PRO A 171 12.15 12.15 2.61
CA PRO A 171 11.15 13.12 3.09
C PRO A 171 9.71 12.60 3.29
N SER A 172 9.47 11.29 3.19
CA SER A 172 8.12 10.69 3.14
C SER A 172 7.93 9.46 4.03
N VAL A 173 8.87 9.23 4.96
CA VAL A 173 8.95 8.02 5.79
C VAL A 173 8.92 8.32 7.28
N ASN A 174 8.17 7.53 8.06
CA ASN A 174 8.12 7.63 9.53
C ASN A 174 9.40 7.06 10.14
N PHE A 175 10.04 7.82 11.02
CA PHE A 175 11.34 7.41 11.57
C PHE A 175 11.18 6.41 12.72
N ASP A 176 10.08 6.47 13.45
CA ASP A 176 9.72 5.55 14.51
C ASP A 176 8.21 5.26 14.58
N LEU A 177 7.85 4.29 15.42
CA LEU A 177 6.45 3.85 15.61
C LEU A 177 5.59 4.94 16.25
N LYS A 178 6.15 5.78 17.12
CA LYS A 178 5.43 6.85 17.80
C LYS A 178 5.00 7.92 16.80
N GLN A 179 5.88 8.29 15.89
CA GLN A 179 5.60 9.20 14.78
C GLN A 179 4.54 8.60 13.85
N ALA A 180 4.62 7.29 13.54
CA ALA A 180 3.60 6.63 12.75
C ALA A 180 2.21 6.70 13.42
N ILE A 181 2.12 6.42 14.74
CA ILE A 181 0.86 6.51 15.50
C ILE A 181 0.32 7.95 15.53
N ASN A 182 1.19 8.94 15.78
CA ASN A 182 0.76 10.34 15.77
C ASN A 182 0.24 10.75 14.39
N ILE A 183 0.92 10.35 13.31
CA ILE A 183 0.45 10.61 11.94
C ILE A 183 -0.89 9.90 11.67
N PHE A 184 -1.09 8.70 12.21
CA PHE A 184 -2.37 8.01 12.12
C PHE A 184 -3.52 8.76 12.81
N LEU A 185 -3.26 9.31 14.00
CA LEU A 185 -4.26 10.05 14.77
C LEU A 185 -4.51 11.44 14.20
N ASP A 186 -3.44 12.13 13.78
CA ASP A 186 -3.48 13.55 13.39
C ASP A 186 -3.83 13.72 11.90
N ALA A 187 -3.17 12.98 11.00
CA ALA A 187 -3.30 13.17 9.56
C ALA A 187 -4.25 12.16 8.88
N TYR A 188 -4.36 10.97 9.46
CA TYR A 188 -5.20 9.90 8.91
C TYR A 188 -6.41 9.58 9.78
N GLY A 189 -6.68 10.37 10.82
CA GLY A 189 -7.83 10.20 11.70
C GLY A 189 -9.17 10.29 10.96
N VAL A 190 -9.24 11.01 9.83
CA VAL A 190 -10.43 11.03 8.95
C VAL A 190 -10.79 9.63 8.44
N PHE A 191 -9.82 8.73 8.33
CA PHE A 191 -9.98 7.33 7.90
C PHE A 191 -10.20 6.38 9.07
N TRP A 192 -10.78 6.86 10.17
CA TRP A 192 -11.11 6.03 11.33
C TRP A 192 -11.90 4.74 11.00
N PRO A 193 -12.79 4.66 9.99
CA PRO A 193 -13.46 3.40 9.67
C PRO A 193 -12.48 2.33 9.18
N SER A 194 -11.51 2.73 8.34
CA SER A 194 -10.43 1.86 7.85
C SER A 194 -9.54 1.40 9.00
N ILE A 195 -9.19 2.30 9.92
CA ILE A 195 -8.40 1.99 11.12
C ILE A 195 -9.16 0.98 12.00
N LEU A 196 -10.44 1.23 12.28
CA LEU A 196 -11.27 0.34 13.09
C LEU A 196 -11.42 -1.04 12.44
N ALA A 197 -11.62 -1.08 11.12
CA ALA A 197 -11.68 -2.31 10.36
C ALA A 197 -10.34 -3.06 10.36
N THR A 198 -9.20 -2.37 10.34
CA THR A 198 -7.89 -2.98 10.53
C THR A 198 -7.74 -3.61 11.90
N LEU A 199 -8.10 -2.90 12.98
CA LEU A 199 -8.00 -3.45 14.33
C LEU A 199 -8.89 -4.70 14.49
N LEU A 200 -10.14 -4.63 14.04
CA LEU A 200 -11.05 -5.78 14.08
C LEU A 200 -10.58 -6.91 13.16
N GLY A 201 -10.13 -6.58 11.95
CA GLY A 201 -9.60 -7.54 10.98
C GLY A 201 -8.38 -8.28 11.52
N LEU A 202 -7.44 -7.58 12.17
CA LEU A 202 -6.27 -8.20 12.80
C LEU A 202 -6.68 -9.12 13.95
N ALA A 203 -7.65 -8.71 14.77
CA ALA A 203 -8.19 -9.57 15.83
C ALA A 203 -8.82 -10.85 15.26
N VAL A 204 -9.64 -10.73 14.21
CA VAL A 204 -10.26 -11.87 13.51
C VAL A 204 -9.20 -12.78 12.87
N ALA A 205 -8.21 -12.19 12.21
CA ALA A 205 -7.15 -12.92 11.54
C ALA A 205 -6.26 -13.66 12.54
N GLY A 206 -5.85 -12.99 13.62
CA GLY A 206 -5.10 -13.59 14.73
C GLY A 206 -5.87 -14.73 15.38
N PHE A 207 -7.15 -14.54 15.70
CA PHE A 207 -8.00 -15.60 16.26
C PHE A 207 -8.13 -16.79 15.31
N THR A 208 -8.34 -16.54 14.01
CA THR A 208 -8.44 -17.61 12.99
C THR A 208 -7.14 -18.39 12.88
N TYR A 209 -6.00 -17.71 12.89
CA TYR A 209 -4.69 -18.34 12.85
C TYR A 209 -4.42 -19.18 14.11
N LEU A 210 -4.71 -18.65 15.30
CA LEU A 210 -4.58 -19.39 16.57
C LEU A 210 -5.50 -20.60 16.62
N ARG A 211 -6.75 -20.48 16.17
CA ARG A 211 -7.69 -21.59 16.05
C ARG A 211 -7.15 -22.67 15.11
N ALA A 212 -6.60 -22.27 13.95
CA ALA A 212 -5.99 -23.21 13.03
C ALA A 212 -4.78 -23.92 13.67
N GLY A 213 -3.92 -23.18 14.38
CA GLY A 213 -2.80 -23.74 15.15
C GLY A 213 -3.25 -24.74 16.20
N PHE A 214 -4.28 -24.43 16.97
CA PHE A 214 -4.87 -25.34 17.95
C PHE A 214 -5.35 -26.65 17.28
N ILE A 215 -6.11 -26.56 16.19
CA ILE A 215 -6.60 -27.74 15.47
C ILE A 215 -5.43 -28.58 14.91
N VAL A 216 -4.43 -27.91 14.32
CA VAL A 216 -3.32 -28.59 13.65
C VAL A 216 -2.34 -29.22 14.64
N TYR A 217 -1.94 -28.51 15.69
CA TYR A 217 -0.90 -28.98 16.62
C TYR A 217 -1.47 -29.68 17.85
N TRP A 218 -2.49 -29.10 18.49
CA TRP A 218 -3.03 -29.64 19.73
C TRP A 218 -3.94 -30.83 19.46
N CYS A 219 -4.91 -30.65 18.56
CA CYS A 219 -5.81 -31.74 18.17
C CYS A 219 -5.18 -32.73 17.18
N LYS A 220 -3.96 -32.43 16.66
CA LYS A 220 -3.27 -33.22 15.62
C LYS A 220 -4.16 -33.49 14.39
N ALA A 221 -5.11 -32.60 14.11
CA ALA A 221 -6.19 -32.80 13.15
C ALA A 221 -5.94 -32.01 11.85
N GLN A 222 -4.69 -31.96 11.39
CA GLN A 222 -4.31 -31.16 10.23
C GLN A 222 -5.13 -31.50 8.97
N GLN A 223 -5.34 -32.79 8.70
CA GLN A 223 -6.10 -33.23 7.52
C GLN A 223 -7.58 -32.87 7.61
N VAL A 224 -8.14 -32.79 8.82
CA VAL A 224 -9.51 -32.32 9.05
C VAL A 224 -9.64 -30.84 8.75
N PHE A 225 -8.65 -30.03 9.13
CA PHE A 225 -8.64 -28.61 8.76
C PHE A 225 -8.53 -28.44 7.24
N LEU A 226 -7.60 -29.16 6.60
CA LEU A 226 -7.35 -29.04 5.16
C LEU A 226 -8.49 -29.61 4.29
N SER A 227 -9.36 -30.47 4.82
CA SER A 227 -10.56 -30.93 4.10
C SER A 227 -11.67 -29.87 4.04
N SER A 228 -11.65 -28.90 4.97
CA SER A 228 -12.59 -27.78 4.98
C SER A 228 -12.14 -26.67 4.04
N ARG A 229 -12.72 -26.66 2.83
CA ARG A 229 -12.50 -25.59 1.83
C ARG A 229 -12.76 -24.19 2.40
N ARG A 230 -13.77 -24.07 3.27
CA ARG A 230 -14.13 -22.80 3.93
C ARG A 230 -13.05 -22.33 4.88
N ASP A 231 -12.56 -23.20 5.75
CA ASP A 231 -11.53 -22.82 6.73
C ASP A 231 -10.21 -22.49 6.02
N VAL A 232 -9.86 -23.22 4.96
CA VAL A 232 -8.69 -22.89 4.11
C VAL A 232 -8.84 -21.53 3.43
N GLY A 233 -10.00 -21.24 2.83
CA GLY A 233 -10.24 -19.95 2.17
C GLY A 233 -10.14 -18.76 3.14
N LEU A 234 -10.74 -18.89 4.33
CA LEU A 234 -10.63 -17.89 5.40
C LEU A 234 -9.20 -17.76 5.92
N LEU A 235 -8.49 -18.88 6.08
CA LEU A 235 -7.11 -18.86 6.55
C LEU A 235 -6.20 -18.11 5.59
N VAL A 236 -6.32 -18.34 4.27
CA VAL A 236 -5.52 -17.65 3.25
C VAL A 236 -5.73 -16.14 3.30
N LEU A 237 -7.00 -15.69 3.34
CA LEU A 237 -7.33 -14.27 3.46
C LEU A 237 -6.75 -13.64 4.76
N ASN A 238 -6.85 -14.37 5.88
CA ASN A 238 -6.36 -13.90 7.16
C ASN A 238 -4.83 -13.89 7.26
N THR A 239 -4.14 -14.87 6.68
CA THR A 239 -2.67 -14.88 6.66
C THR A 239 -2.10 -13.85 5.71
N TRP A 240 -2.85 -13.45 4.66
CA TRP A 240 -2.52 -12.28 3.85
C TRP A 240 -2.49 -11.02 4.73
N LEU A 241 -3.57 -10.73 5.47
CA LEU A 241 -3.62 -9.58 6.37
C LEU A 241 -2.49 -9.60 7.41
N LEU A 242 -2.26 -10.76 8.06
CA LEU A 242 -1.20 -10.90 9.05
C LEU A 242 0.19 -10.71 8.44
N GLY A 243 0.45 -11.28 7.26
CA GLY A 243 1.72 -11.13 6.55
C GLY A 243 2.01 -9.66 6.24
N ALA A 244 1.04 -8.95 5.64
CA ALA A 244 1.16 -7.53 5.35
C ALA A 244 1.41 -6.69 6.61
N PHE A 245 0.67 -6.95 7.69
CA PHE A 245 0.84 -6.24 8.96
C PHE A 245 2.21 -6.50 9.60
N ILE A 246 2.65 -7.75 9.68
CA ILE A 246 3.95 -8.12 10.26
C ILE A 246 5.09 -7.47 9.46
N SER A 247 5.03 -7.50 8.13
CA SER A 247 6.06 -6.86 7.29
C SER A 247 6.11 -5.35 7.47
N LEU A 248 4.95 -4.70 7.52
CA LEU A 248 4.89 -3.26 7.75
C LEU A 248 5.33 -2.89 9.18
N LEU A 249 5.01 -3.72 10.18
CA LEU A 249 5.49 -3.55 11.55
C LEU A 249 7.01 -3.76 11.65
N ALA A 250 7.58 -4.73 10.93
CA ALA A 250 9.02 -4.98 10.90
C ALA A 250 9.81 -3.78 10.37
N ILE A 251 9.22 -2.99 9.48
CA ILE A 251 9.77 -1.71 9.02
C ILE A 251 9.22 -0.50 9.81
N LYS A 252 8.66 -0.72 11.01
CA LYS A 252 8.14 0.32 11.92
C LYS A 252 7.05 1.22 11.32
N LEU A 253 6.21 0.67 10.44
CA LEU A 253 5.15 1.38 9.72
C LEU A 253 5.67 2.61 8.96
N ARG A 254 6.92 2.53 8.50
CA ARG A 254 7.68 3.65 7.96
C ARG A 254 7.07 4.25 6.69
N ASN A 255 6.30 3.50 5.91
CA ASN A 255 5.79 3.93 4.61
C ASN A 255 4.24 4.00 4.61
N PRO A 256 3.63 5.17 4.85
CA PRO A 256 2.17 5.31 4.93
C PRO A 256 1.43 4.96 3.65
N HIS A 257 2.06 5.16 2.50
CA HIS A 257 1.48 4.79 1.21
C HIS A 257 1.33 3.29 1.05
N TYR A 258 1.95 2.43 1.87
CA TYR A 258 1.76 0.97 1.77
C TYR A 258 0.66 0.44 2.67
N TYR A 259 -0.04 1.28 3.45
CA TYR A 259 -1.08 0.81 4.35
C TYR A 259 -2.29 0.21 3.62
N PHE A 260 -2.49 0.50 2.33
CA PHE A 260 -3.51 -0.17 1.52
C PHE A 260 -3.36 -1.71 1.53
N LEU A 261 -2.12 -2.23 1.69
CA LEU A 261 -1.86 -3.67 1.79
C LEU A 261 -2.46 -4.30 3.04
N ILE A 262 -2.74 -3.50 4.07
CA ILE A 262 -3.44 -3.91 5.27
C ILE A 262 -4.93 -3.62 5.12
N PHE A 263 -5.31 -2.41 4.68
CA PHE A 263 -6.70 -1.97 4.65
C PHE A 263 -7.59 -2.81 3.74
N ILE A 264 -7.10 -3.20 2.56
CA ILE A 264 -7.86 -4.03 1.61
C ILE A 264 -8.20 -5.40 2.21
N PRO A 265 -7.22 -6.24 2.61
CA PRO A 265 -7.55 -7.52 3.21
C PRO A 265 -8.25 -7.39 4.57
N ALA A 266 -8.01 -6.32 5.34
CA ALA A 266 -8.70 -6.09 6.60
C ALA A 266 -10.19 -5.82 6.43
N THR A 267 -10.55 -4.84 5.60
CA THR A 267 -11.95 -4.49 5.33
C THR A 267 -12.71 -5.66 4.70
N PHE A 268 -12.07 -6.40 3.79
CA PHE A 268 -12.65 -7.62 3.23
C PHE A 268 -12.89 -8.69 4.31
N THR A 269 -11.89 -8.95 5.15
CA THR A 269 -11.97 -9.90 6.28
C THR A 269 -13.11 -9.53 7.22
N VAL A 270 -13.22 -8.26 7.57
CA VAL A 270 -14.29 -7.74 8.44
C VAL A 270 -15.66 -7.93 7.79
N GLY A 271 -15.83 -7.59 6.52
CA GLY A 271 -17.11 -7.79 5.83
C GLY A 271 -17.53 -9.27 5.79
N VAL A 272 -16.58 -10.17 5.49
CA VAL A 272 -16.81 -11.63 5.53
C VAL A 272 -17.18 -12.10 6.95
N PHE A 273 -16.46 -11.61 7.97
CA PHE A 273 -16.71 -11.95 9.37
C PHE A 273 -18.09 -11.47 9.83
N LEU A 274 -18.42 -10.19 9.61
CA LEU A 274 -19.69 -9.61 10.01
C LEU A 274 -20.87 -10.28 9.30
N MET A 275 -20.74 -10.63 8.02
CA MET A 275 -21.81 -11.35 7.33
C MET A 275 -21.99 -12.78 7.83
N ASN A 276 -20.92 -13.45 8.24
CA ASN A 276 -21.03 -14.74 8.94
C ASN A 276 -21.69 -14.57 10.32
N LEU A 277 -21.34 -13.51 11.04
CA LEU A 277 -21.89 -13.20 12.37
C LEU A 277 -23.39 -12.83 12.30
N TYR A 278 -23.79 -12.10 11.25
CA TYR A 278 -25.19 -11.71 10.99
C TYR A 278 -26.14 -12.92 10.84
N ARG A 279 -25.61 -14.04 10.32
CA ARG A 279 -26.36 -15.29 10.18
C ARG A 279 -26.57 -16.00 11.53
N VAL A 280 -25.80 -15.67 12.56
CA VAL A 280 -25.94 -16.24 13.90
C VAL A 280 -26.98 -15.42 14.68
N ARG A 281 -28.12 -16.04 15.04
CA ARG A 281 -29.28 -15.36 15.65
C ARG A 281 -28.90 -14.47 16.84
N LYS A 282 -28.03 -14.95 17.74
CA LYS A 282 -27.58 -14.21 18.94
C LYS A 282 -26.82 -12.92 18.60
N TRP A 283 -26.07 -12.91 17.50
CA TRP A 283 -25.17 -11.81 17.15
C TRP A 283 -25.65 -10.96 15.98
N ARG A 284 -26.85 -11.24 15.45
CA ARG A 284 -27.40 -10.57 14.27
C ARG A 284 -27.44 -9.06 14.41
N TYR A 285 -27.97 -8.55 15.52
CA TYR A 285 -28.11 -7.11 15.76
C TYR A 285 -26.77 -6.42 15.96
N VAL A 286 -25.81 -7.08 16.63
CA VAL A 286 -24.44 -6.56 16.79
C VAL A 286 -23.76 -6.47 15.43
N ALA A 287 -23.86 -7.52 14.62
CA ALA A 287 -23.30 -7.51 13.26
C ALA A 287 -23.95 -6.42 12.40
N ALA A 288 -25.28 -6.28 12.42
CA ALA A 288 -25.99 -5.24 11.69
C ALA A 288 -25.54 -3.83 12.12
N GLY A 289 -25.43 -3.58 13.43
CA GLY A 289 -24.95 -2.31 13.96
C GLY A 289 -23.52 -1.97 13.50
N LEU A 290 -22.60 -2.95 13.52
CA LEU A 290 -21.24 -2.76 13.03
C LEU A 290 -21.18 -2.55 11.51
N LEU A 291 -22.03 -3.24 10.74
CA LEU A 291 -22.14 -3.03 9.30
C LEU A 291 -22.60 -1.60 8.98
N THR A 292 -23.66 -1.13 9.65
CA THR A 292 -24.17 0.23 9.51
C THR A 292 -23.14 1.27 9.95
N LEU A 293 -22.46 1.06 11.08
CA LEU A 293 -21.41 1.96 11.57
C LEU A 293 -20.28 2.11 10.55
N PHE A 294 -19.86 1.01 9.91
CA PHE A 294 -18.82 1.07 8.88
C PHE A 294 -19.28 1.86 7.65
N LEU A 295 -20.52 1.66 7.17
CA LEU A 295 -21.05 2.38 6.01
C LEU A 295 -21.24 3.88 6.29
N VAL A 296 -21.87 4.22 7.42
CA VAL A 296 -22.08 5.62 7.85
C VAL A 296 -20.72 6.29 8.13
N GLY A 297 -19.79 5.56 8.75
CA GLY A 297 -18.45 6.05 9.01
C GLY A 297 -17.68 6.36 7.73
N ASN A 298 -17.75 5.48 6.72
CA ASN A 298 -17.14 5.74 5.41
C ASN A 298 -17.82 6.89 4.67
N ALA A 299 -19.15 7.00 4.70
CA ALA A 299 -19.85 8.16 4.13
C ALA A 299 -19.41 9.47 4.80
N THR A 300 -19.25 9.47 6.13
CA THR A 300 -18.78 10.63 6.90
C THR A 300 -17.32 10.97 6.56
N SER A 301 -16.45 9.96 6.52
CA SER A 301 -15.04 10.09 6.12
C SER A 301 -14.93 10.67 4.71
N PHE A 302 -15.75 10.18 3.77
CA PHE A 302 -15.81 10.69 2.41
C PHE A 302 -16.27 12.14 2.36
N ALA A 303 -17.33 12.51 3.08
CA ALA A 303 -17.83 13.89 3.13
C ALA A 303 -16.77 14.85 3.70
N MET A 304 -16.14 14.48 4.82
CA MET A 304 -15.02 15.24 5.39
C MET A 304 -13.85 15.37 4.40
N ARG A 305 -13.59 14.32 3.61
CA ARG A 305 -12.49 14.33 2.65
C ARG A 305 -12.78 15.12 1.38
N VAL A 306 -14.02 15.14 0.91
CA VAL A 306 -14.44 15.99 -0.22
C VAL A 306 -14.36 17.47 0.16
N GLN A 307 -14.63 17.81 1.42
CA GLN A 307 -14.45 19.17 1.95
C GLN A 307 -12.99 19.53 2.20
N TRP A 308 -12.09 18.54 2.30
CA TRP A 308 -10.65 18.74 2.33
C TRP A 308 -10.11 18.89 0.89
N ASP A 309 -9.95 20.14 0.47
CA ASP A 309 -9.37 20.57 -0.82
C ASP A 309 -7.85 20.26 -0.86
N ASP A 310 -7.52 18.97 -0.87
CA ASP A 310 -6.22 18.42 -0.48
C ASP A 310 -5.56 17.65 -1.63
N SER A 311 -5.97 18.01 -2.83
CA SER A 311 -5.30 17.67 -4.06
C SER A 311 -3.96 18.43 -4.02
N VAL A 312 -2.86 17.71 -3.74
CA VAL A 312 -1.49 18.23 -3.91
C VAL A 312 -1.35 18.90 -5.28
N LEU A 313 -2.09 18.41 -6.28
CA LEU A 313 -2.27 18.99 -7.60
C LEU A 313 -2.96 20.35 -7.60
N THR A 314 -4.05 20.55 -6.85
CA THR A 314 -4.76 21.83 -6.75
C THR A 314 -3.91 22.85 -6.01
N ASN A 315 -3.22 22.45 -4.94
CA ASN A 315 -2.29 23.31 -4.23
C ASN A 315 -1.04 23.62 -5.05
N PHE A 316 -0.50 22.65 -5.79
CA PHE A 316 0.59 22.88 -6.75
C PHE A 316 0.15 23.78 -7.90
N TYR A 317 -1.03 23.57 -8.47
CA TYR A 317 -1.57 24.37 -9.56
C TYR A 317 -1.80 25.82 -9.10
N ARG A 318 -2.41 26.04 -7.93
CA ARG A 318 -2.51 27.37 -7.30
C ARG A 318 -1.12 27.99 -7.08
N THR A 319 -0.21 27.26 -6.43
CA THR A 319 1.16 27.75 -6.19
C THR A 319 1.92 28.05 -7.49
N TYR A 320 1.73 27.24 -8.53
CA TYR A 320 2.30 27.44 -9.85
C TYR A 320 1.79 28.74 -10.46
N HIS A 321 0.46 28.90 -10.56
CA HIS A 321 -0.16 30.06 -11.17
C HIS A 321 0.10 31.35 -10.40
N ASP A 322 0.13 31.28 -9.07
CA ASP A 322 0.30 32.44 -8.20
C ASP A 322 1.77 32.86 -8.03
N THR A 323 2.71 31.90 -8.11
CA THR A 323 4.11 32.13 -7.66
C THR A 323 5.21 31.65 -8.62
N LEU A 324 4.96 30.63 -9.43
CA LEU A 324 6.00 29.94 -10.23
C LEU A 324 5.79 30.03 -11.75
N LYS A 325 4.76 30.75 -12.21
CA LYS A 325 4.45 30.93 -13.63
C LYS A 325 5.67 31.46 -14.40
N GLY A 326 6.07 30.77 -15.47
CA GLY A 326 7.23 31.12 -16.30
C GLY A 326 8.59 30.66 -15.77
N ARG A 327 8.66 29.84 -14.71
CA ARG A 327 9.90 29.25 -14.17
C ARG A 327 10.06 27.78 -14.57
N ILE A 328 11.31 27.29 -14.62
CA ILE A 328 11.60 25.87 -14.85
C ILE A 328 11.47 25.10 -13.53
N ILE A 329 10.55 24.13 -13.47
CA ILE A 329 10.26 23.36 -12.25
C ILE A 329 10.77 21.93 -12.45
N LEU A 330 11.55 21.44 -11.48
CA LEU A 330 12.06 20.06 -11.47
C LEU A 330 11.41 19.32 -10.30
N THR A 331 10.77 18.18 -10.50
CA THR A 331 9.98 17.56 -9.42
C THR A 331 10.12 16.04 -9.42
N GLU A 332 9.87 15.40 -8.27
CA GLU A 332 9.81 13.94 -8.20
C GLU A 332 8.65 13.39 -9.06
N GLU A 333 8.83 12.15 -9.57
CA GLU A 333 8.04 11.44 -10.60
C GLU A 333 6.51 11.67 -10.62
N PRO A 334 5.76 11.72 -9.50
CA PRO A 334 4.31 11.84 -9.55
C PRO A 334 3.82 13.20 -10.05
N LEU A 335 4.58 14.28 -9.84
CA LEU A 335 4.18 15.65 -10.21
C LEU A 335 4.60 15.99 -11.66
N ALA A 336 5.69 15.39 -12.15
CA ALA A 336 6.22 15.66 -13.49
C ALA A 336 5.29 15.14 -14.60
N CYS A 337 4.68 13.96 -14.41
CA CYS A 337 3.71 13.41 -15.36
C CYS A 337 2.40 14.21 -15.47
N LEU A 338 2.12 15.08 -14.51
CA LEU A 338 0.90 15.87 -14.43
C LEU A 338 1.12 17.35 -14.80
N ALA A 339 2.35 17.84 -14.69
CA ALA A 339 2.73 19.21 -15.03
C ALA A 339 3.19 19.37 -16.49
N GLY A 340 3.25 18.28 -17.27
CA GLY A 340 3.67 18.30 -18.67
C GLY A 340 2.77 19.12 -19.62
N GLU A 341 1.61 19.60 -19.15
CA GLU A 341 0.71 20.49 -19.90
C GLU A 341 0.91 21.98 -19.59
N ILE A 342 1.88 22.31 -18.74
CA ILE A 342 2.12 23.68 -18.29
C ILE A 342 3.22 24.33 -19.15
N ASP A 343 2.92 25.46 -19.79
CA ASP A 343 3.90 26.24 -20.57
C ASP A 343 5.15 26.59 -19.73
N GLY A 344 6.33 26.21 -20.24
CA GLY A 344 7.62 26.40 -19.57
C GLY A 344 8.06 25.25 -18.65
N PHE A 345 7.24 24.21 -18.47
CA PHE A 345 7.60 23.02 -17.70
C PHE A 345 8.48 22.07 -18.55
N ARG A 346 9.62 21.61 -18.00
CA ARG A 346 10.48 20.58 -18.62
C ARG A 346 10.61 19.40 -17.66
N ASP A 347 10.17 18.22 -18.09
CA ASP A 347 10.43 16.94 -17.40
C ASP A 347 11.92 16.61 -17.53
N ILE A 348 12.75 17.14 -16.63
CA ILE A 348 14.15 16.71 -16.50
C ILE A 348 14.16 15.64 -15.43
N ARG A 349 13.99 14.39 -15.86
CA ARG A 349 14.22 13.21 -15.02
C ARG A 349 15.67 13.25 -14.59
N LEU A 350 15.91 13.65 -13.35
CA LEU A 350 17.26 13.73 -12.78
C LEU A 350 17.82 12.32 -12.62
N ALA A 351 18.27 11.73 -13.72
CA ALA A 351 18.93 10.44 -13.71
C ALA A 351 20.26 10.56 -12.97
N HIS A 352 20.93 11.71 -13.00
CA HIS A 352 22.22 11.92 -12.37
C HIS A 352 22.38 13.37 -11.87
N ASN A 353 22.96 13.56 -10.68
CA ASN A 353 23.46 14.85 -10.16
C ASN A 353 24.39 15.61 -11.13
N ARG A 354 24.84 14.96 -12.22
CA ARG A 354 25.69 15.51 -13.27
C ARG A 354 24.93 16.47 -14.22
N GLU A 355 23.64 16.24 -14.43
CA GLU A 355 22.82 17.06 -15.35
C GLU A 355 22.41 18.40 -14.71
N LEU A 356 22.27 18.47 -13.39
CA LEU A 356 22.08 19.71 -12.63
C LEU A 356 23.25 20.69 -12.78
N LYS A 357 24.48 20.19 -12.99
CA LYS A 357 25.65 21.03 -13.24
C LYS A 357 25.69 21.58 -14.66
N LEU A 358 25.15 20.85 -15.64
CA LEU A 358 25.08 21.29 -17.04
C LEU A 358 24.02 22.38 -17.24
N LEU A 359 22.90 22.29 -16.53
CA LEU A 359 21.83 23.30 -16.55
C LEU A 359 22.19 24.61 -15.83
N ASN A 360 23.31 24.65 -15.11
CA ASN A 360 23.77 25.82 -14.36
C ASN A 360 24.64 26.76 -15.22
N GLN A 361 24.95 26.39 -16.47
CA GLN A 361 25.73 27.21 -17.40
C GLN A 361 24.87 28.09 -18.32
N ASP A 362 23.61 27.72 -18.54
CA ASP A 362 22.63 28.57 -19.19
C ASP A 362 21.78 29.24 -18.11
N ASP A 363 21.41 30.51 -18.32
CA ASP A 363 20.79 31.42 -17.36
C ASP A 363 19.33 30.98 -17.00
N ILE A 364 19.20 29.84 -16.33
CA ILE A 364 17.93 29.21 -16.02
C ILE A 364 17.42 29.77 -14.68
N GLY A 365 16.43 30.65 -14.79
CA GLY A 365 15.73 31.23 -13.65
C GLY A 365 15.07 30.17 -12.77
N ALA A 366 15.72 29.85 -11.67
CA ALA A 366 15.24 29.08 -10.52
C ALA A 366 14.82 27.64 -10.79
N VAL A 367 15.61 26.66 -10.35
CA VAL A 367 15.20 25.25 -10.25
C VAL A 367 14.44 25.07 -8.94
N VAL A 368 13.17 24.65 -9.00
CA VAL A 368 12.35 24.36 -7.82
C VAL A 368 12.12 22.87 -7.70
N LEU A 369 12.77 22.21 -6.73
CA LEU A 369 12.51 20.82 -6.35
C LEU A 369 11.25 20.73 -5.49
N LEU A 370 10.19 20.08 -5.99
CA LEU A 370 8.98 19.82 -5.20
C LEU A 370 8.94 18.36 -4.77
N SER A 371 8.98 18.14 -3.45
CA SER A 371 8.65 16.84 -2.86
C SER A 371 7.21 16.88 -2.36
N SER A 372 6.35 16.04 -2.93
CA SER A 372 4.94 15.93 -2.54
C SER A 372 4.82 15.21 -1.20
N ARG A 373 5.05 15.90 -0.08
CA ARG A 373 4.39 15.59 1.19
C ARG A 373 4.63 16.66 2.22
N SER A 374 3.62 17.48 2.32
CA SER A 374 3.53 18.48 3.34
C SER A 374 2.07 18.61 3.71
N TYR A 375 1.72 17.76 4.65
CA TYR A 375 0.48 17.83 5.38
C TYR A 375 0.61 19.05 6.30
N LYS A 376 -0.15 20.12 6.05
CA LYS A 376 -0.47 21.08 7.10
C LYS A 376 -1.84 20.63 7.61
N PRO A 377 -1.92 19.89 8.73
CA PRO A 377 -3.22 19.49 9.26
C PRO A 377 -4.04 20.76 9.53
N PRO A 378 -5.35 20.79 9.24
CA PRO A 378 -6.23 21.77 9.85
C PRO A 378 -6.41 21.34 11.31
N VAL A 379 -5.47 21.75 12.15
CA VAL A 379 -5.62 21.66 13.60
C VAL A 379 -6.43 22.87 14.07
N SER A 380 -7.34 22.64 15.02
CA SER A 380 -7.99 23.74 15.76
C SER A 380 -6.93 24.71 16.28
N GLU A 381 -7.24 26.01 16.41
CA GLU A 381 -6.30 27.05 16.86
C GLU A 381 -5.54 26.63 18.13
N ALA A 382 -6.23 26.04 19.10
CA ALA A 382 -5.65 25.54 20.35
C ALA A 382 -4.62 24.40 20.16
N TRP A 383 -4.73 23.61 19.09
CA TRP A 383 -3.76 22.57 18.72
C TRP A 383 -2.65 23.11 17.81
N SER A 384 -2.95 24.08 16.94
CA SER A 384 -1.96 24.82 16.14
C SER A 384 -0.92 25.50 17.05
N ASP A 385 -1.35 26.09 18.16
CA ASP A 385 -0.45 26.74 19.12
C ASP A 385 0.42 25.73 19.90
N LYS A 386 -0.14 24.56 20.25
CA LYS A 386 0.62 23.46 20.86
C LYS A 386 1.63 22.83 19.87
N LEU A 387 1.27 22.67 18.60
CA LEU A 387 2.19 22.25 17.54
C LEU A 387 3.25 23.31 17.25
N ALA A 388 2.88 24.59 17.15
CA ALA A 388 3.83 25.69 16.95
C ALA A 388 4.87 25.77 18.08
N THR A 389 4.46 25.46 19.30
CA THR A 389 5.37 25.45 20.47
C THR A 389 6.23 24.18 20.51
N ARG A 390 5.66 23.00 20.22
CA ARG A 390 6.37 21.71 20.27
C ARG A 390 7.27 21.46 19.05
N TYR A 391 6.91 22.02 17.89
CA TYR A 391 7.66 21.93 16.64
C TYR A 391 8.59 23.13 16.42
N LYS A 392 8.56 24.16 17.27
CA LYS A 392 9.60 25.22 17.29
C LYS A 392 11.02 24.66 17.49
N GLN A 393 11.15 23.49 18.12
CA GLN A 393 12.40 22.74 18.21
C GLN A 393 12.74 21.98 16.91
N ILE A 394 11.75 21.44 16.20
CA ILE A 394 11.93 20.81 14.88
C ILE A 394 12.33 21.85 13.82
N TYR A 395 11.82 23.08 13.94
CA TYR A 395 12.25 24.23 13.12
C TYR A 395 13.63 24.80 13.50
N LYS A 396 14.21 24.41 14.65
CA LYS A 396 15.60 24.74 15.02
C LYS A 396 16.60 23.66 14.58
N ASP A 397 16.12 22.50 14.15
CA ASP A 397 16.94 21.43 13.60
C ASP A 397 17.20 21.75 12.12
N SER A 398 18.45 22.09 11.78
CA SER A 398 18.86 22.51 10.43
C SER A 398 18.66 21.44 9.33
N ASP A 399 18.23 20.25 9.72
CA ASP A 399 18.11 19.05 8.88
C ASP A 399 16.71 18.80 8.29
N TRP A 400 15.68 19.57 8.68
CA TRP A 400 14.30 19.35 8.22
C TRP A 400 13.66 20.65 7.73
N LYS A 401 14.08 21.06 6.53
CA LYS A 401 13.30 21.98 5.70
C LYS A 401 12.32 21.18 4.86
N TRP A 402 11.21 21.80 4.49
CA TRP A 402 10.63 21.50 3.20
C TRP A 402 11.76 21.66 2.18
N ASN A 403 12.19 20.58 1.53
CA ASN A 403 13.17 20.71 0.45
C ASN A 403 12.43 21.23 -0.78
N ILE A 404 11.96 22.47 -0.69
CA ILE A 404 11.93 23.36 -1.83
C ILE A 404 13.34 23.94 -1.88
N GLU A 405 14.28 23.19 -2.45
CA GLU A 405 15.54 23.78 -2.87
C GLU A 405 15.24 24.62 -4.11
N ILE A 406 15.12 25.93 -3.89
CA ILE A 406 15.15 26.91 -4.97
C ILE A 406 16.61 27.22 -5.23
N TRP A 407 17.20 26.59 -6.24
CA TRP A 407 18.52 27.00 -6.69
C TRP A 407 18.35 28.26 -7.52
N LEU A 408 18.63 29.41 -6.90
CA LEU A 408 18.74 30.69 -7.60
C LEU A 408 20.16 30.80 -8.16
N PRO A 409 20.33 31.27 -9.41
CA PRO A 409 21.65 31.57 -9.92
C PRO A 409 22.37 32.56 -8.97
N ALA A 410 23.65 32.30 -8.72
CA ALA A 410 24.47 33.04 -7.75
C ALA A 410 24.49 34.56 -7.98
N THR A 411 24.12 35.03 -9.17
CA THR A 411 24.03 36.44 -9.57
C THR A 411 22.88 37.22 -8.92
N ARG A 412 21.95 36.58 -8.18
CA ARG A 412 20.84 37.27 -7.48
C ARG A 412 20.89 37.24 -5.95
N VAL A 413 21.97 36.73 -5.32
CA VAL A 413 22.13 36.81 -3.85
C VAL A 413 22.83 38.11 -3.40
N ALA A 414 23.25 38.95 -4.34
CA ALA A 414 23.71 40.30 -4.07
C ALA A 414 22.72 41.33 -4.65
N ARG A 415 21.72 41.71 -3.84
CA ARG A 415 21.16 43.07 -3.76
C ARG A 415 20.38 43.24 -2.48
#